data_AF-A0A1Z9NP32-F1
#
_entry.id   AF-A0A1Z9NP32-F1
#
_cell.length_a   1.000
_cell.length_b   1.000
_cell.length_c   1.000
_cell.angle_alpha   90.00
_cell.angle_beta   90.00
_cell.angle_gamma   90.00
#
_symmetry.space_group_name_H-M   'P 1'
#
loop_
_entity.id
_entity.type
_entity.pdbx_description
1 polymer ?
#
loop_
_entity_poly.entity_id
_entity_poly.type
_entity_poly.pdbx_seq_one_letter_code
_entity_poly.pdbx_strand_id
1 'polypeptide(L)'
;MIGFPYNKYLNAVIRVNMSSAFILMSHSKAEELNIEKSKRVYVHSCSILDDIWNVTQRPNFHSSPAIKKCVNQALDKSEINLSDVEYFDLYSCFPSAVQIAKKELGIAEEKKDLTVTGGLPYFGGPGNAYTMFSTTEMVRKLREKPESYGLITANSWFITKHAAVVLSTKPSKSYEKIDNSLVQKDINSKTIKNFTETPIGNGKIDTYTVINSRKGLEFALIIGTLENGSRFIANSEKDEALLKRMINSEMLDRKVSVSQREGKNIFNLI
;
A
#
# COMPACT_ATOMS: atom_id res chain seq x y z
N MET A 1 -9.60 -8.88 17.75
CA MET A 1 -9.54 -8.69 16.29
C MET A 1 -10.32 -7.42 15.91
N ILE A 2 -9.90 -6.66 14.89
CA ILE A 2 -10.66 -5.48 14.42
C ILE A 2 -11.36 -5.82 13.10
N GLY A 3 -10.59 -6.22 12.09
CA GLY A 3 -11.07 -6.87 10.88
C GLY A 3 -10.15 -8.04 10.58
N PHE A 4 -10.69 -9.23 10.37
CA PHE A 4 -9.90 -10.40 10.03
C PHE A 4 -9.07 -10.13 8.76
N PRO A 5 -7.75 -10.43 8.74
CA PRO A 5 -7.00 -11.21 9.74
C PRO A 5 -6.29 -10.38 10.83
N TYR A 6 -6.47 -9.06 10.87
CA TYR A 6 -5.66 -8.17 11.70
C TYR A 6 -6.25 -7.93 13.10
N ASN A 7 -5.40 -8.16 14.11
CA ASN A 7 -5.66 -7.75 15.48
C ASN A 7 -5.36 -6.25 15.69
N LYS A 8 -5.78 -5.69 16.83
CA LYS A 8 -5.67 -4.24 17.11
C LYS A 8 -4.25 -3.67 16.92
N TYR A 9 -3.21 -4.41 17.30
CA TYR A 9 -1.82 -3.93 17.26
C TYR A 9 -1.17 -4.04 15.88
N LEU A 10 -1.84 -4.68 14.92
CA LEU A 10 -1.44 -4.71 13.51
C LEU A 10 -2.08 -3.57 12.69
N ASN A 11 -2.74 -2.60 13.34
CA ASN A 11 -3.40 -1.49 12.69
C ASN A 11 -2.75 -0.17 13.13
N ALA A 12 -2.59 0.77 12.18
CA ALA A 12 -2.14 2.12 12.47
C ALA A 12 -3.06 2.87 13.46
N VAL A 13 -2.48 3.61 14.40
CA VAL A 13 -3.21 4.43 15.37
C VAL A 13 -3.12 5.90 14.95
N ILE A 14 -4.24 6.47 14.51
CA ILE A 14 -4.28 7.83 13.95
C ILE A 14 -4.35 8.96 14.98
N ARG A 15 -4.50 8.63 16.26
CA ARG A 15 -4.66 9.62 17.35
C ARG A 15 -3.30 10.05 17.89
N VAL A 16 -2.70 11.04 17.25
CA VAL A 16 -1.34 11.50 17.50
C VAL A 16 -1.24 13.01 17.37
N ASN A 17 -0.33 13.63 18.13
CA ASN A 17 0.03 15.04 18.00
C ASN A 17 1.52 15.11 17.63
N MET A 18 1.84 15.33 16.36
CA MET A 18 3.22 15.36 15.86
C MET A 18 3.33 16.27 14.64
N SER A 19 4.53 16.78 14.38
CA SER A 19 4.84 17.60 13.21
C SER A 19 6.19 17.21 12.62
N SER A 20 6.30 17.36 11.29
CA SER A 20 7.55 17.19 10.54
C SER A 20 7.64 18.30 9.50
N ALA A 21 8.85 18.76 9.21
CA ALA A 21 9.11 19.74 8.18
C ALA A 21 10.49 19.49 7.56
N PHE A 22 10.60 19.79 6.28
CA PHE A 22 11.86 19.83 5.55
C PHE A 22 11.84 21.01 4.60
N ILE A 23 13.03 21.50 4.24
CA ILE A 23 13.21 22.60 3.30
C ILE A 23 13.80 22.02 2.02
N LEU A 24 13.09 22.21 0.91
CA LEU A 24 13.58 21.89 -0.42
C LEU A 24 14.03 23.19 -1.11
N MET A 25 15.20 23.16 -1.73
CA MET A 25 15.75 24.31 -2.47
C MET A 25 16.59 23.82 -3.65
N SER A 26 16.85 24.70 -4.61
CA SER A 26 17.78 24.38 -5.69
C SER A 26 19.20 24.27 -5.15
N HIS A 27 20.04 23.52 -5.87
CA HIS A 27 21.47 23.46 -5.56
C HIS A 27 22.12 24.85 -5.62
N SER A 28 21.76 25.67 -6.61
CA SER A 28 22.25 27.05 -6.73
C SER A 28 21.90 27.93 -5.53
N LYS A 29 20.68 27.77 -4.98
CA LYS A 29 20.26 28.52 -3.79
C LYS A 29 20.97 28.05 -2.53
N ALA A 30 21.28 26.76 -2.44
CA ALA A 30 22.09 26.22 -1.35
C ALA A 30 23.54 26.75 -1.37
N GLU A 31 24.12 26.97 -2.55
CA GLU A 31 25.42 27.64 -2.69
C GLU A 31 25.34 29.13 -2.33
N GLU A 32 24.34 29.86 -2.85
CA GLU A 32 24.13 31.29 -2.53
C GLU A 32 24.02 31.53 -1.01
N LEU A 33 23.34 30.62 -0.30
CA LEU A 33 23.14 30.70 1.15
C LEU A 33 24.25 30.04 1.97
N ASN A 34 25.34 29.56 1.35
CA ASN A 34 26.46 28.87 2.00
C ASN A 34 26.03 27.69 2.89
N ILE A 35 25.03 26.91 2.46
CA ILE A 35 24.58 25.73 3.20
C ILE A 35 25.70 24.67 3.15
N GLU A 36 26.21 24.20 4.29
CA GLU A 36 27.26 23.17 4.32
C GLU A 36 26.89 21.91 3.51
N LYS A 37 27.83 21.35 2.75
CA LYS A 37 27.61 20.14 1.93
C LYS A 37 27.14 18.93 2.77
N SER A 38 27.62 18.81 4.00
CA SER A 38 27.21 17.78 4.98
C SER A 38 25.72 17.84 5.34
N LYS A 39 25.07 19.00 5.14
CA LYS A 39 23.64 19.19 5.40
C LYS A 39 22.78 18.93 4.15
N ARG A 40 23.37 18.65 2.99
CA ARG A 40 22.64 18.54 1.72
C ARG A 40 22.33 17.07 1.42
N VAL A 41 21.06 16.79 1.17
CA VAL A 41 20.57 15.50 0.66
C VAL A 41 19.79 15.82 -0.62
N TYR A 42 20.09 15.10 -1.68
CA TYR A 42 19.58 15.31 -3.02
C TYR A 42 18.45 14.34 -3.30
N VAL A 43 17.42 14.82 -3.99
CA VAL A 43 16.34 14.00 -4.54
C VAL A 43 16.82 13.47 -5.89
N HIS A 44 17.12 12.18 -5.97
CA HIS A 44 17.58 11.56 -7.22
C HIS A 44 16.41 11.33 -8.18
N SER A 45 15.28 10.90 -7.64
CA SER A 45 14.09 10.63 -8.43
C SER A 45 12.84 10.63 -7.56
N CYS A 46 11.70 10.81 -8.22
CA CYS A 46 10.38 10.56 -7.64
C CYS A 46 9.51 9.97 -8.74
N SER A 47 8.97 8.77 -8.49
CA SER A 47 7.94 8.17 -9.33
C SER A 47 6.62 8.15 -8.59
N ILE A 48 5.51 8.23 -9.34
CA ILE A 48 4.15 8.16 -8.84
C ILE A 48 3.37 7.28 -9.81
N LEU A 49 2.63 6.29 -9.31
CA LEU A 49 1.74 5.45 -10.10
C LEU A 49 0.54 5.05 -9.25
N ASP A 50 -0.56 4.79 -9.94
CA ASP A 50 -1.75 4.24 -9.32
C ASP A 50 -1.97 2.78 -9.78
N ASP A 51 -2.40 1.93 -8.86
CA ASP A 51 -3.09 0.68 -9.23
C ASP A 51 -4.47 1.01 -9.82
N ILE A 52 -5.12 -0.01 -10.38
CA ILE A 52 -6.53 0.11 -10.79
C ILE A 52 -7.35 0.62 -9.60
N TRP A 53 -8.02 1.75 -9.83
CA TRP A 53 -8.61 2.58 -8.79
C TRP A 53 -9.59 1.81 -7.92
N ASN A 54 -10.55 1.14 -8.55
CA ASN A 54 -11.57 0.37 -7.85
C ASN A 54 -11.07 -1.05 -7.58
N VAL A 55 -11.11 -1.46 -6.31
CA VAL A 55 -10.69 -2.81 -5.89
C VAL A 55 -11.46 -3.90 -6.64
N THR A 56 -12.76 -3.70 -6.89
CA THR A 56 -13.63 -4.62 -7.64
C THR A 56 -13.19 -4.82 -9.10
N GLN A 57 -12.37 -3.94 -9.65
CA GLN A 57 -11.91 -4.02 -11.03
C GLN A 57 -10.49 -4.60 -11.14
N ARG A 58 -9.85 -4.96 -10.02
CA ARG A 58 -8.48 -5.49 -10.02
C ARG A 58 -8.44 -6.97 -10.45
N PRO A 59 -7.42 -7.40 -11.20
CA PRO A 59 -7.26 -8.81 -11.57
C PRO A 59 -7.23 -9.78 -10.38
N ASN A 60 -6.58 -9.38 -9.27
CA ASN A 60 -6.50 -10.13 -8.02
C ASN A 60 -6.39 -9.15 -6.84
N PHE A 61 -6.37 -9.68 -5.61
CA PHE A 61 -6.37 -8.90 -4.37
C PHE A 61 -5.08 -9.00 -3.54
N HIS A 62 -4.02 -9.61 -4.10
CA HIS A 62 -2.78 -9.94 -3.37
C HIS A 62 -1.51 -9.43 -4.05
N SER A 63 -1.63 -8.57 -5.06
CA SER A 63 -0.51 -7.99 -5.82
C SER A 63 -0.75 -6.51 -6.11
N SER A 64 0.33 -5.80 -6.44
CA SER A 64 0.33 -4.39 -6.80
C SER A 64 1.39 -4.16 -7.89
N PRO A 65 1.04 -4.33 -9.18
CA PRO A 65 1.97 -4.04 -10.26
C PRO A 65 2.42 -2.56 -10.24
N ALA A 66 1.60 -1.66 -9.71
CA ALA A 66 1.98 -0.26 -9.58
C ALA A 66 3.16 -0.05 -8.62
N ILE A 67 3.24 -0.76 -7.48
CA ILE A 67 4.41 -0.67 -6.56
C ILE A 67 5.70 -1.04 -7.30
N LYS A 68 5.71 -2.21 -7.95
CA LYS A 68 6.90 -2.69 -8.68
C LYS A 68 7.37 -1.67 -9.71
N LYS A 69 6.45 -1.21 -10.56
CA LYS A 69 6.79 -0.26 -11.62
C LYS A 69 7.18 1.11 -11.08
N CYS A 70 6.57 1.56 -9.99
CA CYS A 70 6.84 2.86 -9.37
C CYS A 70 8.27 2.89 -8.82
N VAL A 71 8.65 1.85 -8.05
CA VAL A 71 9.99 1.74 -7.50
C VAL A 71 11.02 1.54 -8.61
N ASN A 72 10.77 0.66 -9.59
CA ASN A 72 11.71 0.47 -10.70
C ASN A 72 11.96 1.77 -11.47
N GLN A 73 10.92 2.54 -11.80
CA GLN A 73 11.10 3.84 -12.46
C GLN A 73 11.97 4.82 -11.64
N ALA A 74 11.80 4.84 -10.31
CA ALA A 74 12.62 5.67 -9.44
C ALA A 74 14.08 5.19 -9.40
N LEU A 75 14.30 3.87 -9.28
CA LEU A 75 15.64 3.27 -9.31
C LEU A 75 16.34 3.52 -10.67
N ASP A 76 15.64 3.25 -11.77
CA ASP A 76 16.13 3.46 -13.14
C ASP A 76 16.50 4.93 -13.37
N LYS A 77 15.63 5.87 -12.96
CA LYS A 77 15.92 7.31 -13.07
C LYS A 77 17.10 7.76 -12.21
N SER A 78 17.36 7.03 -11.13
CA SER A 78 18.50 7.26 -10.23
C SER A 78 19.77 6.51 -10.66
N GLU A 79 19.68 5.66 -11.68
CA GLU A 79 20.76 4.81 -12.20
C GLU A 79 21.37 3.89 -11.13
N ILE A 80 20.51 3.32 -10.27
CA ILE A 80 20.91 2.35 -9.24
C ILE A 80 20.02 1.12 -9.28
N ASN A 81 20.49 0.03 -8.66
CA ASN A 81 19.70 -1.16 -8.41
C ASN A 81 19.11 -1.13 -6.99
N LEU A 82 18.11 -1.98 -6.74
CA LEU A 82 17.54 -2.16 -5.40
C LEU A 82 18.60 -2.60 -4.37
N SER A 83 19.62 -3.35 -4.80
CA SER A 83 20.74 -3.79 -3.96
C SER A 83 21.64 -2.66 -3.49
N ASP A 84 21.61 -1.51 -4.16
CA ASP A 84 22.42 -0.34 -3.80
C ASP A 84 21.73 0.52 -2.72
N VAL A 85 20.47 0.19 -2.38
CA VAL A 85 19.69 0.87 -1.34
C VAL A 85 20.09 0.35 0.04
N GLU A 86 20.68 1.23 0.83
CA GLU A 86 21.07 0.95 2.21
C GLU A 86 19.86 1.03 3.16
N TYR A 87 19.08 2.10 3.03
CA TYR A 87 18.00 2.42 3.96
C TYR A 87 16.65 2.39 3.26
N PHE A 88 15.65 1.81 3.93
CA PHE A 88 14.28 1.70 3.43
C PHE A 88 13.31 2.38 4.39
N ASP A 89 12.29 3.05 3.84
CA ASP A 89 11.03 3.24 4.52
C ASP A 89 9.88 2.75 3.65
N LEU A 90 9.46 1.50 3.89
CA LEU A 90 8.29 0.92 3.26
C LEU A 90 7.02 1.37 3.98
N TYR A 91 6.06 1.93 3.23
CA TYR A 91 4.80 2.37 3.82
C TYR A 91 4.04 1.19 4.44
N SER A 92 3.54 1.36 5.67
CA SER A 92 3.21 0.23 6.56
C SER A 92 1.93 0.39 7.37
N CYS A 93 0.87 1.02 6.84
CA CYS A 93 -0.40 1.18 7.57
C CYS A 93 -1.03 -0.14 8.04
N PHE A 94 -0.84 -1.21 7.26
CA PHE A 94 -1.24 -2.58 7.56
C PHE A 94 -0.13 -3.54 7.11
N PRO A 95 -0.03 -4.75 7.70
CA PRO A 95 0.94 -5.76 7.28
C PRO A 95 0.88 -6.11 5.80
N SER A 96 -0.33 -6.17 5.20
CA SER A 96 -0.49 -6.46 3.76
C SER A 96 0.27 -5.49 2.86
N ALA A 97 0.32 -4.20 3.19
CA ALA A 97 1.03 -3.22 2.37
C ALA A 97 2.53 -3.55 2.31
N VAL A 98 3.13 -3.90 3.45
CA VAL A 98 4.54 -4.29 3.53
C VAL A 98 4.79 -5.62 2.82
N GLN A 99 3.93 -6.62 3.05
CA GLN A 99 4.05 -7.94 2.42
C GLN A 99 3.95 -7.87 0.89
N ILE A 100 2.98 -7.11 0.37
CA ILE A 100 2.83 -6.87 -1.07
C ILE A 100 4.05 -6.13 -1.61
N ALA A 101 4.51 -5.05 -0.94
CA ALA A 101 5.71 -4.34 -1.36
C ALA A 101 6.94 -5.25 -1.41
N LYS A 102 7.19 -6.06 -0.37
CA LYS A 102 8.32 -7.02 -0.37
C LYS A 102 8.24 -7.98 -1.55
N LYS A 103 7.07 -8.57 -1.80
CA LYS A 103 6.84 -9.50 -2.90
C LYS A 103 7.08 -8.85 -4.27
N GLU A 104 6.53 -7.66 -4.49
CA GLU A 104 6.65 -6.93 -5.75
C GLU A 104 8.09 -6.50 -6.06
N LEU A 105 8.85 -6.16 -5.01
CA LEU A 105 10.23 -5.71 -5.11
C LEU A 105 11.25 -6.87 -5.04
N GLY A 106 10.80 -8.10 -4.80
CA GLY A 106 11.70 -9.24 -4.59
C GLY A 106 12.58 -9.11 -3.35
N ILE A 107 12.12 -8.37 -2.34
CA ILE A 107 12.83 -8.24 -1.06
C ILE A 107 12.61 -9.52 -0.26
N ALA A 108 13.71 -10.15 0.13
CA ALA A 108 13.71 -11.41 0.85
C ALA A 108 12.92 -11.34 2.17
N GLU A 109 12.23 -12.42 2.53
CA GLU A 109 11.28 -12.46 3.64
C GLU A 109 11.96 -12.18 4.99
N GLU A 110 13.21 -12.60 5.15
CA GLU A 110 14.05 -12.42 6.32
C GLU A 110 14.58 -10.99 6.50
N LYS A 111 14.60 -10.15 5.45
CA LYS A 111 15.01 -8.74 5.60
C LYS A 111 13.97 -7.99 6.41
N LYS A 112 14.37 -7.51 7.59
CA LYS A 112 13.50 -6.80 8.55
C LYS A 112 13.74 -5.29 8.59
N ASP A 113 14.92 -4.84 8.19
CA ASP A 113 15.28 -3.42 8.19
C ASP A 113 14.65 -2.70 6.99
N LEU A 114 13.34 -2.47 7.10
CA LEU A 114 12.46 -1.93 6.06
C LEU A 114 11.80 -0.60 6.45
N THR A 115 12.21 -0.01 7.56
CA THR A 115 11.76 1.30 8.02
C THR A 115 12.88 2.01 8.75
N VAL A 116 13.03 3.31 8.47
CA VAL A 116 13.88 4.21 9.26
C VAL A 116 13.07 4.90 10.36
N THR A 117 11.74 4.94 10.22
CA THR A 117 10.82 5.65 11.14
C THR A 117 10.20 4.74 12.21
N GLY A 118 10.09 3.44 11.96
CA GLY A 118 9.48 2.46 12.88
C GLY A 118 8.08 1.96 12.46
N GLY A 119 7.54 2.46 11.34
CA GLY A 119 6.27 2.03 10.76
C GLY A 119 5.01 2.56 11.46
N LEU A 120 3.93 2.74 10.70
CA LEU A 120 2.71 3.42 11.17
C LEU A 120 2.05 2.83 12.44
N PRO A 121 2.00 1.50 12.65
CA PRO A 121 1.38 0.94 13.87
C PRO A 121 2.09 1.34 15.16
N TYR A 122 3.41 1.61 15.11
CA TYR A 122 4.24 1.83 16.29
C TYR A 122 4.75 3.26 16.42
N PHE A 123 5.10 3.90 15.31
CA PHE A 123 5.46 5.32 15.27
C PHE A 123 4.26 6.24 15.55
N GLY A 124 3.06 5.76 15.22
CA GLY A 124 1.85 6.57 15.13
C GLY A 124 1.53 6.88 13.66
N GLY A 125 0.24 6.93 13.34
CA GLY A 125 -0.23 7.09 11.97
C GLY A 125 -0.81 8.48 11.73
N PRO A 126 -0.01 9.52 11.41
CA PRO A 126 -0.55 10.85 11.07
C PRO A 126 -1.20 10.86 9.67
N GLY A 127 -1.80 9.73 9.28
CA GLY A 127 -2.42 9.47 7.99
C GLY A 127 -1.47 9.78 6.84
N ASN A 128 -1.90 10.73 6.02
CA ASN A 128 -1.18 11.19 4.83
C ASN A 128 0.17 11.83 5.15
N ALA A 129 0.40 12.32 6.37
CA ALA A 129 1.65 13.00 6.73
C ALA A 129 2.79 12.04 7.12
N TYR A 130 2.57 10.72 7.20
CA TYR A 130 3.59 9.77 7.65
C TYR A 130 4.90 9.88 6.86
N THR A 131 4.79 10.01 5.53
CA THR A 131 5.97 10.09 4.65
C THR A 131 6.79 11.36 4.83
N MET A 132 6.25 12.41 5.46
CA MET A 132 7.06 13.57 5.87
C MET A 132 8.03 13.22 7.00
N PHE A 133 7.66 12.30 7.89
CA PHE A 133 8.54 11.80 8.96
C PHE A 133 9.56 10.82 8.39
N SER A 134 9.14 9.92 7.50
CA SER A 134 10.06 9.05 6.75
C SER A 134 11.11 9.85 5.98
N THR A 135 10.70 10.96 5.37
CA THR A 135 11.63 11.84 4.64
C THR A 135 12.64 12.50 5.56
N THR A 136 12.22 13.09 6.67
CA THR A 136 13.16 13.76 7.58
C THR A 136 14.09 12.77 8.26
N GLU A 137 13.60 11.59 8.61
CA GLU A 137 14.43 10.55 9.22
C GLU A 137 15.42 9.94 8.23
N MET A 138 14.98 9.69 6.99
CA MET A 138 15.88 9.25 5.91
C MET A 138 17.00 10.27 5.67
N VAL A 139 16.67 11.57 5.67
CA VAL A 139 17.66 12.65 5.54
C VAL A 139 18.68 12.60 6.69
N ARG A 140 18.27 12.33 7.93
CA ARG A 140 19.22 12.16 9.06
C ARG A 140 20.14 10.97 8.83
N LYS A 141 19.58 9.80 8.50
CA LYS A 141 20.36 8.57 8.24
C LYS A 141 21.39 8.74 7.12
N LEU A 142 21.00 9.39 6.01
CA LEU A 142 21.89 9.61 4.88
C LEU A 142 23.02 10.59 5.20
N ARG A 143 22.79 11.57 6.08
CA ARG A 143 23.86 12.47 6.56
C ARG A 143 24.82 11.76 7.50
N GLU A 144 24.34 10.81 8.30
CA GLU A 144 25.17 9.98 9.19
C GLU A 144 26.04 8.98 8.41
N LYS A 145 25.54 8.46 7.28
CA LYS A 145 26.28 7.57 6.38
C LYS A 145 26.28 8.12 4.94
N PRO A 146 27.13 9.12 4.65
CA PRO A 146 27.22 9.72 3.32
C PRO A 146 27.42 8.67 2.23
N GLU A 147 27.03 9.03 1.00
CA GLU A 147 27.15 8.21 -0.21
C GLU A 147 26.20 7.01 -0.31
N SER A 148 25.48 6.70 0.76
CA SER A 148 24.41 5.70 0.78
C SER A 148 23.17 6.19 0.02
N TYR A 149 22.32 5.25 -0.40
CA TYR A 149 21.00 5.54 -0.97
C TYR A 149 19.88 5.14 -0.01
N GLY A 150 18.85 5.98 0.04
CA GLY A 150 17.62 5.75 0.78
C GLY A 150 16.43 5.65 -0.16
N LEU A 151 15.58 4.64 0.04
CA LEU A 151 14.31 4.47 -0.68
C LEU A 151 13.14 4.68 0.27
N ILE A 152 12.27 5.64 -0.05
CA ILE A 152 11.01 5.86 0.65
C ILE A 152 9.88 5.48 -0.30
N THR A 153 8.94 4.68 0.18
CA THR A 153 7.68 4.42 -0.52
C THR A 153 6.52 5.10 0.21
N ALA A 154 5.56 5.59 -0.55
CA ALA A 154 4.30 6.12 -0.06
C ALA A 154 3.16 5.25 -0.58
N ASN A 155 2.14 5.04 0.23
CA ASN A 155 0.91 4.40 -0.19
C ASN A 155 -0.30 5.18 0.35
N SER A 156 -1.38 5.22 -0.45
CA SER A 156 -2.67 5.78 -0.04
C SER A 156 -3.84 4.88 -0.48
N TRP A 157 -4.95 4.99 0.25
CA TRP A 157 -6.17 4.20 0.05
C TRP A 157 -5.93 2.69 0.17
N PHE A 158 -6.56 1.89 -0.70
CA PHE A 158 -6.56 0.43 -0.67
C PHE A 158 -5.39 -0.13 -1.48
N ILE A 159 -4.16 0.32 -1.21
CA ILE A 159 -3.01 0.02 -2.11
C ILE A 159 -3.34 0.57 -3.51
N THR A 160 -3.78 1.84 -3.56
CA THR A 160 -4.27 2.45 -4.81
C THR A 160 -3.28 3.43 -5.38
N LYS A 161 -2.70 4.32 -4.55
CA LYS A 161 -1.74 5.32 -5.01
C LYS A 161 -0.39 5.05 -4.42
N HIS A 162 0.65 5.15 -5.23
CA HIS A 162 2.03 4.86 -4.85
C HIS A 162 2.93 6.00 -5.23
N ALA A 163 3.90 6.30 -4.36
CA ALA A 163 5.06 7.09 -4.74
C ALA A 163 6.33 6.40 -4.27
N ALA A 164 7.43 6.59 -4.99
CA ALA A 164 8.75 6.10 -4.62
C ALA A 164 9.76 7.22 -4.81
N VAL A 165 10.57 7.48 -3.78
CA VAL A 165 11.59 8.54 -3.79
C VAL A 165 12.93 7.94 -3.42
N VAL A 166 13.95 8.24 -4.24
CA VAL A 166 15.34 7.90 -3.96
C VAL A 166 16.08 9.16 -3.50
N LEU A 167 16.75 9.05 -2.35
CA LEU A 167 17.53 10.13 -1.73
C LEU A 167 18.98 9.69 -1.52
N SER A 168 19.94 10.61 -1.64
CA SER A 168 21.34 10.40 -1.26
C SER A 168 22.04 11.73 -0.95
N THR A 169 23.17 11.70 -0.25
CA THR A 169 24.08 12.86 -0.19
C THR A 169 24.93 13.01 -1.45
N LYS A 170 24.96 12.00 -2.33
CA LYS A 170 25.59 12.12 -3.65
C LYS A 170 24.86 13.22 -4.43
N PRO A 171 25.58 14.13 -5.11
CA PRO A 171 24.96 15.07 -6.03
C PRO A 171 24.13 14.32 -7.07
N SER A 172 22.88 14.72 -7.25
CA SER A 172 22.02 14.18 -8.31
C SER A 172 22.33 14.87 -9.65
N LYS A 173 21.93 14.24 -10.76
CA LYS A 173 21.73 14.95 -12.02
C LYS A 173 20.63 16.00 -11.87
N SER A 174 20.46 16.85 -12.88
CA SER A 174 19.30 17.75 -12.95
C SER A 174 18.01 16.97 -12.76
N TYR A 175 17.18 17.42 -11.82
CA TYR A 175 15.92 16.74 -11.54
C TYR A 175 14.99 16.85 -12.74
N GLU A 176 14.46 15.70 -13.16
CA GLU A 176 13.48 15.61 -14.23
C GLU A 176 12.32 14.75 -13.75
N LYS A 177 11.10 15.25 -13.98
CA LYS A 177 9.89 14.50 -13.68
C LYS A 177 9.83 13.27 -14.59
N ILE A 178 9.57 12.11 -14.00
CA ILE A 178 9.35 10.86 -14.74
C ILE A 178 7.99 10.95 -15.45
N ASP A 179 7.97 10.74 -16.78
CA ASP A 179 6.73 10.50 -17.50
C ASP A 179 6.28 9.05 -17.27
N ASN A 180 5.16 8.93 -16.56
CA ASN A 180 4.57 7.66 -16.15
C ASN A 180 3.34 7.28 -16.99
N SER A 181 2.98 8.08 -18.00
CA SER A 181 1.70 7.96 -18.72
C SER A 181 1.52 6.62 -19.42
N LEU A 182 2.54 6.12 -20.12
CA LEU A 182 2.50 4.81 -20.79
C LEU A 182 2.39 3.66 -19.79
N VAL A 183 3.13 3.75 -18.69
CA VAL A 183 3.11 2.74 -17.62
C VAL A 183 1.75 2.70 -16.94
N GLN A 184 1.17 3.88 -16.66
CA GLN A 184 -0.17 3.98 -16.08
C GLN A 184 -1.24 3.42 -17.02
N LYS A 185 -1.13 3.68 -18.34
CA LYS A 185 -2.03 3.09 -19.35
C LYS A 185 -1.95 1.56 -19.37
N ASP A 186 -0.74 0.99 -19.29
CA ASP A 186 -0.56 -0.47 -19.20
C ASP A 186 -1.23 -1.06 -17.96
N ILE A 187 -1.06 -0.46 -16.78
CA ILE A 187 -1.74 -0.90 -15.55
C ILE A 187 -3.27 -0.85 -15.74
N ASN A 188 -3.79 0.26 -16.24
CA ASN A 188 -5.22 0.46 -16.43
C ASN A 188 -5.82 -0.47 -17.49
N SER A 189 -5.03 -0.95 -18.46
CA SER A 189 -5.50 -1.89 -19.49
C SER A 189 -5.97 -3.23 -18.91
N LYS A 190 -5.51 -3.59 -17.71
CA LYS A 190 -5.85 -4.84 -17.01
C LYS A 190 -7.13 -4.75 -16.18
N THR A 191 -7.88 -3.65 -16.30
CA THR A 191 -9.13 -3.41 -15.57
C THR A 191 -10.18 -4.44 -15.94
N ILE A 192 -10.68 -5.16 -14.94
CA ILE A 192 -11.83 -6.06 -15.05
C ILE A 192 -13.12 -5.22 -15.07
N LYS A 193 -14.00 -5.50 -16.03
CA LYS A 193 -15.24 -4.72 -16.28
C LYS A 193 -16.55 -5.44 -15.94
N ASN A 194 -16.49 -6.72 -15.57
CA ASN A 194 -17.67 -7.57 -15.37
C ASN A 194 -18.21 -7.51 -13.93
N PHE A 195 -18.31 -6.32 -13.34
CA PHE A 195 -18.89 -6.14 -12.00
C PHE A 195 -20.40 -5.94 -12.09
N THR A 196 -21.17 -6.57 -11.19
CA THR A 196 -22.62 -6.35 -11.05
C THR A 196 -22.96 -5.81 -9.67
N GLU A 197 -23.78 -4.76 -9.62
CA GLU A 197 -24.32 -4.18 -8.39
C GLU A 197 -25.51 -4.98 -7.84
N THR A 198 -26.17 -5.75 -8.71
CA THR A 198 -27.38 -6.54 -8.41
C THR A 198 -27.16 -8.05 -8.60
N PRO A 199 -26.18 -8.66 -7.89
CA PRO A 199 -25.91 -10.08 -7.99
C PRO A 199 -27.08 -10.93 -7.47
N ILE A 200 -27.47 -11.92 -8.26
CA ILE A 200 -28.47 -12.94 -7.89
C ILE A 200 -27.97 -14.29 -8.40
N GLY A 201 -27.99 -15.32 -7.54
CA GLY A 201 -27.66 -16.69 -7.90
C GLY A 201 -26.42 -17.23 -7.19
N ASN A 202 -25.80 -18.24 -7.78
CA ASN A 202 -24.66 -18.94 -7.18
C ASN A 202 -23.32 -18.39 -7.68
N GLY A 203 -22.30 -18.53 -6.85
CA GLY A 203 -20.94 -18.14 -7.14
C GLY A 203 -19.94 -18.69 -6.14
N LYS A 204 -18.77 -18.06 -6.08
CA LYS A 204 -17.70 -18.40 -5.15
C LYS A 204 -17.07 -17.17 -4.52
N ILE A 205 -16.39 -17.36 -3.39
CA ILE A 205 -15.64 -16.32 -2.69
C ILE A 205 -14.24 -16.18 -3.30
N ASP A 206 -13.87 -14.97 -3.73
CA ASP A 206 -12.52 -14.64 -4.23
C ASP A 206 -11.64 -14.01 -3.13
N THR A 207 -12.25 -13.30 -2.17
CA THR A 207 -11.60 -12.81 -0.94
C THR A 207 -12.67 -12.42 0.09
N TYR A 208 -12.29 -12.33 1.36
CA TYR A 208 -13.20 -12.03 2.44
C TYR A 208 -12.52 -11.35 3.63
N THR A 209 -13.33 -10.71 4.47
CA THR A 209 -12.94 -10.26 5.81
C THR A 209 -14.12 -10.39 6.76
N VAL A 210 -13.84 -10.48 8.06
CA VAL A 210 -14.83 -10.51 9.14
C VAL A 210 -14.61 -9.28 10.02
N ILE A 211 -15.65 -8.47 10.19
CA ILE A 211 -15.61 -7.22 10.92
C ILE A 211 -16.06 -7.45 12.36
N ASN A 212 -15.30 -6.90 13.30
CA ASN A 212 -15.58 -6.96 14.72
C ASN A 212 -15.91 -5.56 15.26
N SER A 213 -17.04 -5.45 15.95
CA SER A 213 -17.45 -4.23 16.64
C SER A 213 -16.92 -4.22 18.08
N ARG A 214 -17.23 -3.14 18.83
CA ARG A 214 -17.04 -3.14 20.29
C ARG A 214 -17.88 -4.19 21.02
N LYS A 215 -18.93 -4.72 20.39
CA LYS A 215 -19.86 -5.72 20.94
C LYS A 215 -19.53 -7.15 20.48
N GLY A 216 -18.45 -7.36 19.74
CA GLY A 216 -18.12 -8.66 19.14
C GLY A 216 -18.40 -8.72 17.63
N LEU A 217 -18.37 -9.93 17.07
CA LEU A 217 -18.44 -10.20 15.63
C LEU A 217 -19.71 -9.56 15.04
N GLU A 218 -19.55 -8.78 13.99
CA GLU A 218 -20.63 -7.94 13.45
C GLU A 218 -21.17 -8.48 12.12
N PHE A 219 -20.31 -8.59 11.11
CA PHE A 219 -20.65 -9.13 9.79
C PHE A 219 -19.37 -9.53 9.03
N ALA A 220 -19.54 -10.27 7.94
CA ALA A 220 -18.49 -10.55 6.96
C ALA A 220 -18.74 -9.77 5.67
N LEU A 221 -17.67 -9.47 4.96
CA LEU A 221 -17.67 -8.92 3.62
C LEU A 221 -16.95 -9.89 2.69
N ILE A 222 -17.53 -10.16 1.53
CA ILE A 222 -16.87 -10.92 0.47
C ILE A 222 -16.80 -10.11 -0.82
N ILE A 223 -15.75 -10.35 -1.59
CA ILE A 223 -15.78 -10.18 -3.04
C ILE A 223 -15.86 -11.58 -3.63
N GLY A 224 -16.80 -11.79 -4.53
CA GLY A 224 -17.02 -13.08 -5.16
C GLY A 224 -17.26 -12.99 -6.66
N THR A 225 -17.27 -14.15 -7.30
CA THR A 225 -17.55 -14.30 -8.73
C THR A 225 -18.72 -15.27 -8.92
N LEU A 226 -19.77 -14.82 -9.62
CA LEU A 226 -20.93 -15.63 -10.01
C LEU A 226 -20.53 -16.69 -11.03
N GLU A 227 -21.37 -17.72 -11.20
CA GLU A 227 -21.18 -18.76 -12.23
C GLU A 227 -21.15 -18.20 -13.66
N ASN A 228 -21.82 -17.07 -13.91
CA ASN A 228 -21.75 -16.35 -15.19
C ASN A 228 -20.47 -15.51 -15.36
N GLY A 229 -19.53 -15.59 -14.41
CA GLY A 229 -18.28 -14.86 -14.39
C GLY A 229 -18.34 -13.45 -13.82
N SER A 230 -19.52 -12.89 -13.54
CA SER A 230 -19.65 -11.52 -13.01
C SER A 230 -19.15 -11.43 -11.57
N ARG A 231 -18.37 -10.39 -11.26
CA ARG A 231 -17.91 -10.11 -9.91
C ARG A 231 -18.94 -9.33 -9.11
N PHE A 232 -18.98 -9.56 -7.81
CA PHE A 232 -19.89 -8.88 -6.89
C PHE A 232 -19.27 -8.65 -5.51
N ILE A 233 -19.90 -7.77 -4.72
CA ILE A 233 -19.66 -7.61 -3.28
C ILE A 233 -20.93 -8.04 -2.55
N ALA A 234 -20.78 -8.78 -1.45
CA ALA A 234 -21.88 -9.14 -0.56
C ALA A 234 -21.47 -9.10 0.91
N ASN A 235 -22.45 -8.87 1.78
CA ASN A 235 -22.33 -8.94 3.22
C ASN A 235 -22.91 -10.27 3.72
N SER A 236 -22.47 -10.74 4.88
CA SER A 236 -23.25 -11.73 5.61
C SER A 236 -24.38 -11.04 6.38
N GLU A 237 -25.42 -11.79 6.72
CA GLU A 237 -26.23 -11.43 7.89
C GLU A 237 -25.41 -11.58 9.18
N LYS A 238 -25.95 -11.07 10.29
CA LYS A 238 -25.33 -11.25 11.59
C LYS A 238 -25.57 -12.67 12.09
N ASP A 239 -24.63 -13.57 11.80
CA ASP A 239 -24.62 -14.96 12.26
C ASP A 239 -23.26 -15.30 12.88
N GLU A 240 -23.23 -15.43 14.21
CA GLU A 240 -21.99 -15.67 14.94
C GLU A 240 -21.33 -17.02 14.58
N ALA A 241 -22.11 -18.04 14.24
CA ALA A 241 -21.58 -19.35 13.86
C ALA A 241 -20.87 -19.27 12.50
N LEU A 242 -21.49 -18.60 11.52
CA LEU A 242 -20.87 -18.31 10.23
C LEU A 242 -19.58 -17.49 10.41
N LEU A 243 -19.62 -16.40 11.16
CA LEU A 243 -18.46 -15.52 11.33
C LEU A 243 -17.29 -16.25 12.02
N LYS A 244 -17.55 -17.08 13.04
CA LYS A 244 -16.54 -17.95 13.65
C LYS A 244 -15.98 -18.96 12.66
N ARG A 245 -16.83 -19.56 11.82
CA ARG A 245 -16.39 -20.50 10.79
C ARG A 245 -15.46 -19.81 9.77
N MET A 246 -15.80 -18.61 9.32
CA MET A 246 -14.96 -17.84 8.39
C MET A 246 -13.60 -17.44 8.98
N ILE A 247 -13.50 -17.27 10.30
CA ILE A 247 -12.21 -16.99 10.97
C ILE A 247 -11.34 -18.25 11.09
N ASN A 248 -11.95 -19.40 11.33
CA ASN A 248 -11.25 -20.64 11.67
C ASN A 248 -11.05 -21.60 10.49
N SER A 249 -11.53 -21.25 9.29
CA SER A 249 -11.46 -22.13 8.12
C SER A 249 -11.31 -21.32 6.84
N GLU A 250 -10.61 -21.87 5.86
CA GLU A 250 -10.43 -21.22 4.57
C GLU A 250 -11.75 -21.10 3.79
N MET A 251 -12.06 -19.87 3.38
CA MET A 251 -13.27 -19.50 2.65
C MET A 251 -13.01 -19.21 1.17
N LEU A 252 -11.76 -19.05 0.73
CA LEU A 252 -11.44 -18.93 -0.69
C LEU A 252 -12.03 -20.12 -1.48
N ASP A 253 -12.61 -19.80 -2.64
CA ASP A 253 -13.29 -20.73 -3.55
C ASP A 253 -14.50 -21.49 -2.97
N ARG A 254 -14.92 -21.19 -1.73
CA ARG A 254 -16.17 -21.74 -1.19
C ARG A 254 -17.37 -21.22 -1.98
N LYS A 255 -18.32 -22.11 -2.22
CA LYS A 255 -19.56 -21.78 -2.92
C LYS A 255 -20.47 -20.92 -2.04
N VAL A 256 -21.13 -19.97 -2.68
CA VAL A 256 -22.13 -19.11 -2.05
C VAL A 256 -23.34 -18.95 -2.95
N SER A 257 -24.50 -18.74 -2.34
CA SER A 257 -25.63 -18.09 -3.00
C SER A 257 -25.65 -16.61 -2.59
N VAL A 258 -26.04 -15.72 -3.50
CA VAL A 258 -26.18 -14.28 -3.25
C VAL A 258 -27.52 -13.78 -3.75
N SER A 259 -28.13 -12.90 -2.97
CA SER A 259 -29.40 -12.24 -3.29
C SER A 259 -29.45 -10.83 -2.70
N GLN A 260 -30.36 -10.00 -3.20
CA GLN A 260 -30.59 -8.68 -2.64
C GLN A 260 -31.65 -8.71 -1.54
N ARG A 261 -31.36 -8.04 -0.43
CA ARG A 261 -32.30 -7.79 0.67
C ARG A 261 -32.08 -6.39 1.21
N GLU A 262 -33.16 -5.60 1.25
CA GLU A 262 -33.15 -4.23 1.81
C GLU A 262 -32.03 -3.34 1.21
N GLY A 263 -31.79 -3.45 -0.10
CA GLY A 263 -30.76 -2.68 -0.80
C GLY A 263 -29.32 -3.13 -0.55
N LYS A 264 -29.12 -4.29 0.10
CA LYS A 264 -27.79 -4.91 0.29
C LYS A 264 -27.73 -6.27 -0.38
N ASN A 265 -26.56 -6.60 -0.92
CA ASN A 265 -26.25 -7.95 -1.38
C ASN A 265 -25.89 -8.80 -0.16
N ILE A 266 -26.60 -9.90 0.03
CA ILE A 266 -26.42 -10.85 1.13
C ILE A 266 -25.97 -12.19 0.56
N PHE A 267 -24.91 -12.78 1.13
CA PHE A 267 -24.46 -14.12 0.76
C PHE A 267 -24.77 -15.17 1.83
N ASN A 268 -24.95 -16.41 1.39
CA ASN A 268 -25.01 -17.59 2.24
C ASN A 268 -24.02 -18.65 1.71
N LEU A 269 -23.32 -19.35 2.60
CA LEU A 269 -22.50 -20.50 2.21
C LEU A 269 -23.42 -21.66 1.78
N ILE A 270 -23.05 -22.37 0.71
CA ILE A 270 -23.77 -23.56 0.19
C ILE A 270 -22.84 -24.74 -0.01
#